data_AF-A0A948HF04-F1
#
_entry.id   AF-A0A948HF04-F1
#
_cell.length_a   1.000
_cell.length_b   1.000
_cell.length_c   1.000
_cell.angle_alpha   90.00
_cell.angle_beta   90.00
_cell.angle_gamma   90.00
#
_symmetry.space_group_name_H-M   'P 1'
#
loop_
_entity.id
_entity.type
_entity.pdbx_description
1 polymer ?
#
loop_
_entity_poly.entity_id
_entity_poly.type
_entity_poly.pdbx_seq_one_letter_code
_entity_poly.pdbx_strand_id
1 'polypeptide(L)'
;MRKSFTLIELIVVIAIIAILAAIIAPNAFKAIEKAKVSRFAQDVRAIRAAAMAFYADTGQWPADNDGGATQDPTTLGKGFINNDNGSGSLIEGWDGPYVEKWPLNPWGGIYYWDSDNGDENLNGIFPERTVIVFNIQGAIEQKIDDMFDNGNLQNGFIFHQDAANLLGWIVVEGQ
;
A
#
# COMPACT_ATOMS: atom_id res chain seq x y z
N MET A 1 -50.22 0.24 -33.63
CA MET A 1 -49.53 1.53 -33.85
C MET A 1 -48.19 1.46 -33.13
N ARG A 2 -47.06 1.56 -33.84
CA ARG A 2 -45.73 1.65 -33.19
C ARG A 2 -45.56 3.10 -32.73
N LYS A 3 -45.33 3.33 -31.44
CA LYS A 3 -44.89 4.63 -30.93
C LYS A 3 -43.47 4.87 -31.43
N SER A 4 -43.30 5.88 -32.27
CA SER A 4 -41.99 6.36 -32.70
C SER A 4 -41.46 7.31 -31.63
N PHE A 5 -40.30 7.01 -31.07
CA PHE A 5 -39.59 7.89 -30.14
C PHE A 5 -39.17 9.18 -30.85
N THR A 6 -39.32 10.34 -30.21
CA THR A 6 -38.87 11.60 -30.79
C THR A 6 -37.40 11.87 -30.45
N LEU A 7 -36.68 12.54 -31.36
CA LEU A 7 -35.29 12.95 -31.10
C LEU A 7 -35.20 13.92 -29.93
N ILE A 8 -36.22 14.77 -29.73
CA ILE A 8 -36.23 15.73 -28.62
C ILE A 8 -36.37 15.05 -27.26
N GLU A 9 -37.16 13.97 -27.15
CA GLU A 9 -37.24 13.16 -25.92
C GLU A 9 -35.88 12.59 -25.56
N LEU A 10 -35.13 12.08 -26.54
CA LEU A 10 -33.79 11.54 -26.27
C LEU A 10 -32.81 12.63 -25.85
N ILE A 11 -32.85 13.80 -26.49
CA ILE A 11 -31.96 14.93 -26.19
C ILE A 11 -32.19 15.48 -24.78
N VAL A 12 -33.45 15.61 -24.34
CA VAL A 12 -33.75 16.07 -22.98
C VAL A 12 -33.26 15.06 -21.94
N VAL A 13 -33.40 13.75 -22.21
CA VAL A 13 -32.94 12.71 -21.29
C VAL A 13 -31.42 12.73 -21.13
N ILE A 14 -30.65 12.78 -22.23
CA ILE A 14 -29.18 12.83 -22.14
C ILE A 14 -28.71 14.13 -21.48
N ALA A 15 -29.42 15.25 -21.67
CA ALA A 15 -29.10 16.52 -21.02
C ALA A 15 -29.27 16.44 -19.49
N ILE A 16 -30.38 15.83 -19.01
CA ILE A 16 -30.60 15.62 -17.58
C ILE A 16 -29.53 14.67 -17.01
N ILE A 17 -29.22 13.57 -17.70
CA ILE A 17 -28.16 12.63 -17.28
C ILE A 17 -26.80 13.34 -17.19
N ALA A 18 -26.46 14.20 -18.15
CA ALA A 18 -25.20 14.94 -18.13
C ALA A 18 -25.10 15.89 -16.93
N ILE A 19 -26.17 16.60 -16.59
CA ILE A 19 -26.21 17.50 -15.42
C ILE A 19 -26.02 16.70 -14.13
N LEU A 20 -26.75 15.58 -13.98
CA LEU A 20 -26.62 14.73 -12.80
C LEU A 20 -25.21 14.11 -12.68
N ALA A 21 -24.66 13.63 -13.80
CA ALA A 21 -23.32 13.07 -13.85
C ALA A 21 -22.25 14.12 -13.47
N ALA A 22 -22.39 15.36 -13.93
CA ALA A 22 -21.45 16.46 -13.61
C ALA A 22 -21.38 16.76 -12.11
N ILE A 23 -22.50 16.66 -11.38
CA ILE A 23 -22.55 16.88 -9.93
C ILE A 23 -21.97 15.69 -9.17
N ILE A 24 -22.28 14.47 -9.61
CA ILE A 24 -21.92 13.25 -8.88
C ILE A 24 -20.46 12.86 -9.10
N ALA A 25 -19.93 13.02 -10.32
CA ALA A 25 -18.61 12.51 -10.68
C ALA A 25 -17.47 13.00 -9.77
N PRO A 26 -17.34 14.31 -9.43
CA PRO A 26 -16.26 14.78 -8.56
C PRO A 26 -16.31 14.16 -7.15
N ASN A 27 -17.51 13.98 -6.61
CA ASN A 27 -17.70 13.37 -5.29
C ASN A 27 -17.40 11.88 -5.31
N ALA A 28 -17.78 11.18 -6.38
CA ALA A 28 -17.45 9.78 -6.58
C ALA A 28 -15.92 9.56 -6.62
N PHE A 29 -15.18 10.39 -7.36
CA PHE A 29 -13.72 10.31 -7.41
C PHE A 29 -13.06 10.51 -6.04
N LYS A 30 -13.50 11.52 -5.28
CA LYS A 30 -13.02 11.76 -3.91
C LYS A 30 -13.30 10.57 -2.98
N ALA A 31 -14.48 9.96 -3.09
CA ALA A 31 -14.85 8.80 -2.29
C ALA A 31 -13.98 7.57 -2.62
N ILE A 32 -13.71 7.33 -3.91
CA ILE A 32 -12.81 6.26 -4.37
C ILE A 32 -11.39 6.49 -3.82
N GLU A 33 -10.88 7.72 -3.90
CA GLU A 33 -9.55 8.05 -3.40
C GLU A 33 -9.45 7.83 -1.88
N LYS A 34 -10.43 8.28 -1.11
CA LYS A 34 -10.50 8.03 0.34
C LYS A 34 -10.54 6.53 0.65
N ALA A 35 -11.29 5.75 -0.13
CA ALA A 35 -11.35 4.30 0.03
C ALA A 35 -9.99 3.63 -0.26
N LYS A 36 -9.25 4.11 -1.27
CA LYS A 36 -7.89 3.63 -1.57
C LYS A 36 -6.92 3.92 -0.44
N VAL A 37 -6.92 5.13 0.12
CA VAL A 37 -6.09 5.48 1.28
C VAL A 37 -6.44 4.63 2.50
N SER A 38 -7.73 4.46 2.79
CA SER A 38 -8.18 3.59 3.89
C SER A 38 -7.78 2.13 3.70
N ARG A 39 -7.76 1.63 2.45
CA ARG A 39 -7.31 0.27 2.15
C ARG A 39 -5.81 0.14 2.35
N PHE A 40 -5.03 1.09 1.82
CA PHE A 40 -3.58 1.12 1.97
C PHE A 40 -3.17 1.05 3.45
N ALA A 41 -3.86 1.81 4.29
CA ALA A 41 -3.69 1.79 5.74
C ALA A 41 -3.87 0.41 6.38
N GLN A 42 -4.93 -0.29 5.97
CA GLN A 42 -5.26 -1.61 6.49
C GLN A 42 -4.20 -2.62 6.05
N ASP A 43 -3.77 -2.53 4.79
CA ASP A 43 -2.75 -3.39 4.20
C ASP A 43 -1.41 -3.24 4.95
N VAL A 44 -0.92 -2.02 5.19
CA VAL A 44 0.36 -1.82 5.92
C VAL A 44 0.27 -2.23 7.38
N ARG A 45 -0.87 -1.98 8.07
CA ARG A 45 -1.06 -2.47 9.44
C ARG A 45 -1.07 -4.00 9.52
N ALA A 46 -1.65 -4.67 8.52
CA ALA A 46 -1.63 -6.13 8.43
C ALA A 46 -0.20 -6.65 8.21
N ILE A 47 0.58 -6.02 7.31
CA ILE A 47 1.99 -6.36 7.11
C ILE A 47 2.79 -6.17 8.40
N ARG A 48 2.57 -5.06 9.12
CA ARG A 48 3.20 -4.81 10.43
C ARG A 48 2.93 -5.92 11.43
N ALA A 49 1.67 -6.27 11.62
CA ALA A 49 1.28 -7.32 12.55
C ALA A 49 1.91 -8.66 12.18
N ALA A 50 1.94 -8.99 10.89
CA ALA A 50 2.55 -10.21 10.39
C ALA A 50 4.07 -10.25 10.60
N ALA A 51 4.76 -9.12 10.35
CA ALA A 51 6.20 -9.02 10.59
C ALA A 51 6.55 -9.19 12.08
N MET A 52 5.75 -8.59 12.96
CA MET A 52 5.93 -8.74 14.42
C MET A 52 5.67 -10.17 14.89
N ALA A 53 4.65 -10.84 14.37
CA ALA A 53 4.37 -12.24 14.68
C ALA A 53 5.52 -13.15 14.24
N PHE A 54 6.01 -12.96 13.01
CA PHE A 54 7.17 -13.66 12.50
C PHE A 54 8.40 -13.48 13.39
N TYR A 55 8.68 -12.25 13.82
CA TYR A 55 9.80 -11.96 14.71
C TYR A 55 9.64 -12.61 16.08
N ALA A 56 8.42 -12.63 16.62
CA ALA A 56 8.14 -13.28 17.90
C ALA A 56 8.42 -14.79 17.86
N ASP A 57 8.14 -15.44 16.73
CA ASP A 57 8.30 -16.89 16.57
C ASP A 57 9.73 -17.30 16.20
N THR A 58 10.40 -16.50 15.37
CA THR A 58 11.68 -16.88 14.75
C THR A 58 12.90 -16.10 15.29
N GLY A 59 12.67 -15.00 16.01
CA GLY A 59 13.71 -14.10 16.51
C GLY A 59 14.45 -13.29 15.44
N GLN A 60 14.01 -13.37 14.18
CA GLN A 60 14.58 -12.61 13.05
C GLN A 60 13.46 -11.94 12.25
N TRP A 61 13.80 -10.97 11.40
CA TRP A 61 12.82 -10.32 10.54
C TRP A 61 12.64 -11.09 9.23
N PRO A 62 11.44 -11.04 8.60
CA PRO A 62 11.24 -11.62 7.28
C PRO A 62 12.21 -11.01 6.28
N ALA A 63 12.71 -11.83 5.35
CA ALA A 63 13.60 -11.37 4.30
C ALA A 63 12.88 -10.44 3.31
N ASP A 64 13.65 -9.57 2.67
CA ASP A 64 13.14 -8.66 1.65
C ASP A 64 12.43 -9.44 0.55
N ASN A 65 11.31 -8.89 0.09
CA ASN A 65 10.64 -9.41 -1.09
C ASN A 65 11.27 -8.76 -2.34
N ASP A 66 12.45 -9.24 -2.73
CA ASP A 66 13.28 -8.81 -3.88
C ASP A 66 12.54 -7.91 -4.88
N GLY A 67 12.81 -6.62 -4.83
CA GLY A 67 12.03 -5.62 -5.56
C GLY A 67 12.18 -5.62 -7.09
N GLY A 68 12.82 -6.63 -7.70
CA GLY A 68 13.34 -6.55 -9.07
C GLY A 68 12.85 -7.56 -10.11
N ALA A 69 12.34 -8.75 -9.77
CA ALA A 69 12.17 -9.81 -10.78
C ALA A 69 10.78 -10.44 -10.90
N THR A 70 9.98 -10.45 -9.84
CA THR A 70 8.66 -11.11 -9.86
C THR A 70 7.62 -10.24 -9.16
N GLN A 71 6.70 -9.66 -9.93
CA GLN A 71 5.51 -8.97 -9.40
C GLN A 71 4.40 -9.93 -8.97
N ASP A 72 4.74 -11.19 -8.67
CA ASP A 72 3.78 -12.22 -8.31
C ASP A 72 3.55 -12.19 -6.78
N PRO A 73 2.36 -11.79 -6.30
CA PRO A 73 2.04 -11.73 -4.87
C PRO A 73 2.07 -13.09 -4.17
N THR A 74 2.20 -14.20 -4.90
CA THR A 74 2.37 -15.56 -4.33
C THR A 74 3.83 -15.95 -4.11
N THR A 75 4.78 -15.26 -4.77
CA THR A 75 6.23 -15.42 -4.55
C THR A 75 6.80 -14.28 -3.70
N LEU A 76 6.03 -13.19 -3.54
CA LEU A 76 6.30 -12.08 -2.64
C LEU A 76 5.78 -12.40 -1.24
N GLY A 77 6.50 -11.99 -0.20
CA GLY A 77 6.17 -12.34 1.19
C GLY A 77 6.96 -13.54 1.70
N LYS A 78 8.24 -13.61 1.37
CA LYS A 78 9.18 -14.59 1.93
C LYS A 78 9.15 -14.49 3.46
N GLY A 79 8.92 -15.61 4.14
CA GLY A 79 8.70 -15.64 5.59
C GLY A 79 7.26 -15.30 6.00
N PHE A 80 6.57 -14.40 5.29
CA PHE A 80 5.17 -14.04 5.58
C PHE A 80 4.16 -15.10 5.18
N ILE A 81 4.29 -15.68 3.97
CA ILE A 81 3.33 -16.65 3.40
C ILE A 81 3.90 -18.06 3.43
N ASN A 82 5.20 -18.18 3.22
CA ASN A 82 5.91 -19.45 3.17
C ASN A 82 7.12 -19.41 4.11
N ASN A 83 7.55 -20.60 4.53
CA ASN A 83 8.79 -20.75 5.28
C ASN A 83 10.00 -20.66 4.33
N ASP A 84 10.40 -19.44 3.96
CA ASP A 84 11.56 -19.16 3.12
C ASP A 84 12.28 -17.91 3.63
N ASN A 85 13.58 -18.02 3.88
CA ASN A 85 14.42 -16.90 4.30
C ASN A 85 15.02 -16.08 3.14
N GLY A 86 14.58 -16.28 1.91
CA GLY A 86 15.11 -15.58 0.73
C GLY A 86 16.34 -16.22 0.09
N SER A 87 16.93 -17.23 0.74
CA SER A 87 18.04 -18.03 0.21
C SER A 87 17.65 -19.48 -0.10
N GLY A 88 16.36 -19.81 -0.06
CA GLY A 88 15.86 -21.17 -0.26
C GLY A 88 16.09 -22.09 0.95
N SER A 89 16.41 -21.51 2.12
CA SER A 89 16.52 -22.23 3.39
C SER A 89 15.28 -21.98 4.24
N LEU A 90 14.88 -23.01 4.98
CA LEU A 90 13.79 -22.92 5.94
C LEU A 90 14.25 -22.17 7.20
N ILE A 91 13.32 -21.45 7.80
CA ILE A 91 13.46 -20.71 9.05
C ILE A 91 13.02 -21.61 10.20
N GLU A 92 13.90 -21.78 11.19
CA GLU A 92 13.58 -22.46 12.44
C GLU A 92 12.59 -21.61 13.26
N GLY A 93 11.62 -22.25 13.89
CA GLY A 93 10.59 -21.57 14.69
C GLY A 93 9.43 -20.98 13.90
N TRP A 94 9.43 -21.05 12.57
CA TRP A 94 8.32 -20.54 11.76
C TRP A 94 6.99 -21.26 12.05
N ASP A 95 5.95 -20.51 12.45
CA ASP A 95 4.58 -21.01 12.72
C ASP A 95 3.52 -20.35 11.83
N GLY A 96 3.96 -19.81 10.68
CA GLY A 96 3.10 -19.14 9.71
C GLY A 96 2.14 -20.10 8.97
N PRO A 97 1.41 -19.60 7.95
CA PRO A 97 1.56 -18.29 7.33
C PRO A 97 1.03 -17.15 8.22
N TYR A 98 1.74 -16.02 8.20
CA TYR A 98 1.37 -14.80 8.92
C TYR A 98 0.44 -13.90 8.10
N VAL A 99 0.37 -14.10 6.78
CA VAL A 99 -0.63 -13.51 5.88
C VAL A 99 -1.15 -14.56 4.89
N GLU A 100 -2.45 -14.51 4.58
CA GLU A 100 -3.05 -15.43 3.61
C GLU A 100 -2.58 -15.15 2.17
N LYS A 101 -2.35 -13.87 1.86
CA LYS A 101 -1.85 -13.41 0.57
C LYS A 101 -1.13 -12.08 0.73
N TRP A 102 -0.16 -11.81 -0.14
CA TRP A 102 0.46 -10.50 -0.20
C TRP A 102 -0.54 -9.48 -0.77
N PRO A 103 -0.79 -8.34 -0.09
CA PRO A 103 -1.70 -7.33 -0.59
C PRO A 103 -1.15 -6.65 -1.86
N LEU A 104 -2.07 -6.10 -2.66
CA LEU A 104 -1.74 -5.31 -3.85
C LEU A 104 -1.97 -3.83 -3.56
N ASN A 105 -1.09 -2.99 -4.08
CA ASN A 105 -1.19 -1.56 -3.92
C ASN A 105 -2.49 -1.05 -4.59
N PRO A 106 -3.37 -0.28 -3.88
CA PRO A 106 -4.61 0.30 -4.43
C PRO A 106 -4.42 1.23 -5.65
N TRP A 107 -3.22 1.74 -5.86
CA TRP A 107 -2.84 2.57 -7.01
C TRP A 107 -2.15 1.79 -8.13
N GLY A 108 -1.98 0.47 -7.97
CA GLY A 108 -1.30 -0.42 -8.90
C GLY A 108 0.11 -0.78 -8.43
N GLY A 109 0.57 -1.97 -8.81
CA GLY A 109 1.83 -2.54 -8.31
C GLY A 109 1.67 -3.30 -6.99
N ILE A 110 2.80 -3.50 -6.31
CA ILE A 110 2.93 -4.31 -5.10
C ILE A 110 3.51 -3.47 -3.95
N TYR A 111 3.38 -4.00 -2.73
CA TYR A 111 4.13 -3.53 -1.57
C TYR A 111 5.50 -4.20 -1.52
N TYR A 112 6.51 -3.44 -1.16
CA TYR A 112 7.87 -3.92 -0.93
C TYR A 112 8.13 -3.88 0.57
N TRP A 113 8.57 -5.00 1.13
CA TRP A 113 9.05 -5.11 2.49
C TRP A 113 10.56 -4.97 2.45
N ASP A 114 11.06 -3.98 3.17
CA ASP A 114 12.47 -3.72 3.34
C ASP A 114 12.85 -3.99 4.81
N SER A 115 13.73 -4.97 4.98
CA SER A 115 14.26 -5.40 6.27
C SER A 115 15.71 -4.99 6.48
N ASP A 116 16.23 -4.12 5.61
CA ASP A 116 17.57 -3.58 5.74
C ASP A 116 17.76 -2.82 7.07
N ASN A 117 19.00 -2.47 7.39
CA ASN A 117 19.29 -1.73 8.63
C ASN A 117 19.45 -0.23 8.36
N GLY A 118 18.72 0.30 7.38
CA GLY A 118 18.79 1.70 6.97
C GLY A 118 18.21 2.69 7.99
N ASP A 119 18.55 3.97 7.78
CA ASP A 119 17.81 5.14 8.29
C ASP A 119 17.01 5.67 7.11
N GLU A 120 15.75 5.29 6.99
CA GLU A 120 14.96 5.72 5.85
C GLU A 120 14.39 7.13 6.06
N ASN A 121 14.12 7.51 7.31
CA ASN A 121 13.68 8.87 7.66
C ASN A 121 14.83 9.81 8.10
N LEU A 122 16.08 9.33 8.15
CA LEU A 122 17.28 10.09 8.53
C LEU A 122 17.22 10.70 9.94
N ASN A 123 16.52 10.06 10.88
CA ASN A 123 16.34 10.57 12.24
C ASN A 123 17.43 10.08 13.22
N GLY A 124 18.30 9.17 12.78
CA GLY A 124 19.39 8.62 13.55
C GLY A 124 19.04 7.39 14.40
N ILE A 125 17.84 6.82 14.25
CA ILE A 125 17.38 5.63 14.96
C ILE A 125 17.41 4.42 14.03
N PHE A 126 18.11 3.38 14.47
CA PHE A 126 18.37 2.18 13.67
C PHE A 126 18.21 0.91 14.52
N PRO A 127 17.90 -0.23 13.90
CA PRO A 127 17.55 -0.38 12.49
C PRO A 127 16.05 -0.07 12.25
N GLU A 128 15.70 0.36 11.04
CA GLU A 128 14.31 0.55 10.62
C GLU A 128 13.82 -0.64 9.79
N ARG A 129 12.52 -0.94 9.84
CA ARG A 129 11.88 -1.91 8.94
C ARG A 129 10.77 -1.19 8.22
N THR A 130 10.75 -1.23 6.89
CA THR A 130 9.85 -0.38 6.12
C THR A 130 9.01 -1.15 5.12
N VAL A 131 7.83 -0.59 4.83
CA VAL A 131 6.99 -1.00 3.72
C VAL A 131 7.01 0.13 2.71
N ILE A 132 7.49 -0.17 1.51
CA ILE A 132 7.68 0.78 0.43
C ILE A 132 6.64 0.53 -0.67
N VAL A 133 6.15 1.61 -1.26
CA VAL A 133 5.33 1.60 -2.46
C VAL A 133 5.82 2.63 -3.47
N PHE A 134 5.79 2.24 -4.74
CA PHE A 134 6.11 3.13 -5.85
C PHE A 134 4.86 3.75 -6.46
N ASN A 135 5.05 4.82 -7.23
CA ASN A 135 4.00 5.49 -8.02
C ASN A 135 2.87 6.14 -7.19
N ILE A 136 3.15 6.47 -5.93
CA ILE A 136 2.33 7.40 -5.15
C ILE A 136 3.10 8.71 -5.12
N GLN A 137 2.44 9.83 -5.44
CA GLN A 137 3.07 11.15 -5.47
C GLN A 137 2.08 12.27 -5.08
N GLY A 138 2.62 13.34 -4.49
CA GLY A 138 1.97 14.64 -4.38
C GLY A 138 0.78 14.62 -3.42
N ALA A 139 -0.41 15.00 -3.90
CA ALA A 139 -1.59 15.18 -3.03
C ALA A 139 -2.09 13.89 -2.36
N ILE A 140 -1.69 12.71 -2.86
CA ILE A 140 -2.05 11.42 -2.24
C ILE A 140 -1.13 11.13 -1.05
N GLU A 141 0.16 11.41 -1.15
CA GLU A 141 1.14 11.20 -0.08
C GLU A 141 0.79 12.05 1.13
N GLN A 142 0.54 13.34 0.91
CA GLN A 142 0.09 14.26 1.95
C GLN A 142 -1.19 13.75 2.64
N LYS A 143 -2.16 13.21 1.88
CA LYS A 143 -3.39 12.66 2.47
C LYS A 143 -3.15 11.40 3.29
N ILE A 144 -2.20 10.55 2.87
CA ILE A 144 -1.82 9.36 3.63
C ILE A 144 -1.15 9.82 4.93
N ASP A 145 -0.19 10.72 4.83
CA ASP A 145 0.55 11.28 5.95
C ASP A 145 -0.36 12.02 6.95
N ASP A 146 -1.24 12.90 6.48
CA ASP A 146 -2.27 13.57 7.30
C ASP A 146 -3.19 12.56 8.04
N MET A 147 -3.37 11.35 7.50
CA MET A 147 -4.19 10.30 8.10
C MET A 147 -3.45 9.42 9.11
N PHE A 148 -2.12 9.32 9.02
CA PHE A 148 -1.33 8.34 9.77
C PHE A 148 -0.30 8.95 10.71
N ASP A 149 0.11 10.18 10.46
CA ASP A 149 1.11 10.87 11.25
C ASP A 149 0.73 12.35 11.46
N ASN A 150 1.60 13.27 11.06
CA ASN A 150 1.57 14.67 11.44
C ASN A 150 1.42 15.59 10.21
N GLY A 151 1.32 15.03 9.00
CA GLY A 151 1.26 15.79 7.76
C GLY A 151 2.62 16.37 7.32
N ASN A 152 3.72 15.89 7.87
CA ASN A 152 5.06 16.20 7.41
C ASN A 152 5.78 14.97 6.83
N LEU A 153 5.82 14.88 5.50
CA LEU A 153 6.50 13.83 4.73
C LEU A 153 8.03 13.76 4.91
N GLN A 154 8.62 14.67 5.69
CA GLN A 154 10.06 14.74 5.96
C GLN A 154 10.45 14.14 7.32
N ASN A 155 9.49 13.77 8.17
CA ASN A 155 9.77 13.11 9.44
C ASN A 155 8.60 12.25 9.94
N GLY A 156 8.92 11.25 10.76
CA GLY A 156 7.91 10.38 11.38
C GLY A 156 7.81 9.02 10.71
N PHE A 157 6.66 8.38 10.81
CA PHE A 157 6.47 7.00 10.35
C PHE A 157 6.30 6.89 8.84
N ILE A 158 5.99 7.99 8.14
CA ILE A 158 5.87 8.02 6.69
C ILE A 158 6.93 8.96 6.13
N PHE A 159 7.64 8.51 5.11
CA PHE A 159 8.67 9.29 4.44
C PHE A 159 8.52 9.20 2.93
N HIS A 160 8.87 10.28 2.24
CA HIS A 160 8.98 10.32 0.79
C HIS A 160 10.45 10.41 0.38
N GLN A 161 10.87 9.60 -0.60
CA GLN A 161 12.20 9.71 -1.19
C GLN A 161 12.10 10.16 -2.65
N ASP A 162 12.33 11.47 -2.88
CA ASP A 162 12.20 12.13 -4.18
C ASP A 162 13.06 11.46 -5.28
N ALA A 163 14.25 11.00 -4.92
CA ALA A 163 15.22 10.44 -5.87
C ALA A 163 14.77 9.12 -6.51
N ALA A 164 13.94 8.35 -5.79
CA ALA A 164 13.49 7.03 -6.21
C ALA A 164 11.97 6.94 -6.41
N ASN A 165 11.25 8.06 -6.25
CA ASN A 165 9.80 8.15 -6.43
C ASN A 165 9.04 7.08 -5.64
N LEU A 166 9.34 7.00 -4.35
CA LEU A 166 8.76 6.03 -3.44
C LEU A 166 8.21 6.72 -2.19
N LEU A 167 7.10 6.17 -1.70
CA LEU A 167 6.57 6.45 -0.38
C LEU A 167 6.88 5.23 0.50
N GLY A 168 7.57 5.46 1.60
CA GLY A 168 7.89 4.43 2.57
C GLY A 168 7.14 4.65 3.88
N TRP A 169 6.86 3.54 4.55
CA TRP A 169 6.23 3.53 5.87
C TRP A 169 7.09 2.70 6.82
N ILE A 170 7.61 3.33 7.86
CA ILE A 170 8.34 2.69 8.93
C ILE A 170 7.38 1.89 9.81
N VAL A 171 7.63 0.59 9.84
CA VAL A 171 6.85 -0.44 10.52
C VAL A 171 7.46 -0.75 11.88
N VAL A 172 8.78 -0.71 11.98
CA VAL A 172 9.56 -0.96 13.21
C VAL A 172 10.76 -0.02 13.22
N GLU A 173 11.13 0.46 14.41
CA GLU A 173 12.21 1.42 14.60
C GLU A 173 12.92 1.11 15.93
N GLY A 174 14.26 1.00 15.90
CA GLY A 174 15.11 0.97 17.09
C GLY A 174 15.07 -0.31 17.94
N GLN A 175 14.99 -1.49 17.32
CA GLN A 175 14.99 -2.81 17.99
C GLN A 175 16.27 -3.61 17.74
#